data_AF-C3R3Y6-F1
#
_entry.id   AF-C3R3Y6-F1
#
_cell.length_a   1.000
_cell.length_b   1.000
_cell.length_c   1.000
_cell.angle_alpha   90.00
_cell.angle_beta   90.00
_cell.angle_gamma   90.00
#
_symmetry.space_group_name_H-M   'P 1'
#
loop_
_entity.id
_entity.type
_entity.pdbx_description
1 polymer ?
#
loop_
_entity_poly.entity_id
_entity_poly.type
_entity_poly.pdbx_seq_one_letter_code
_entity_poly.pdbx_strand_id
1 'polypeptide(L)'
;MEEVYDTYMKSEKTLCQLLSIVSFICIAIAVFGIFSLVTLSCQQRRKEIAIRKVNGANIGIILNLFFREYLLLLVFSSFFAFPLGYVMMKHWLENYIKQTPIEWWLYAVIFIGMGLVIFLSIIWRVWKAARQNPAEVLKSE
;
A
#
# COMPACT_ATOMS: atom_id res chain seq x y z
N MET A 1 6.81 45.31 5.29
CA MET A 1 7.66 44.11 5.29
C MET A 1 6.97 42.96 6.04
N GLU A 2 6.31 43.22 7.16
CA GLU A 2 5.49 42.23 7.91
C GLU A 2 4.23 41.74 7.14
N GLU A 3 3.44 42.62 6.52
CA GLU A 3 2.23 42.19 5.77
C GLU A 3 2.50 41.26 4.58
N VAL A 4 3.64 41.46 3.90
CA VAL A 4 4.08 40.62 2.78
C VAL A 4 4.49 39.23 3.29
N TYR A 5 5.21 39.18 4.41
CA TYR A 5 5.60 37.93 5.06
C TYR A 5 4.38 37.12 5.56
N ASP A 6 3.39 37.79 6.15
CA ASP A 6 2.15 37.15 6.59
C ASP A 6 1.34 36.58 5.42
N THR A 7 1.34 37.27 4.27
CA THR A 7 0.66 36.79 3.05
C THR A 7 1.34 35.55 2.48
N TYR A 8 2.68 35.52 2.43
CA TYR A 8 3.44 34.33 2.00
C TYR A 8 3.23 33.14 2.95
N MET A 9 3.30 33.36 4.27
CA MET A 9 3.06 32.30 5.26
C MET A 9 1.63 31.75 5.20
N LYS A 10 0.64 32.59 4.90
CA LYS A 10 -0.76 32.15 4.75
C LYS A 10 -0.92 31.30 3.49
N SER A 11 -0.32 31.71 2.36
CA SER A 11 -0.33 30.94 1.11
C SER A 11 0.35 29.58 1.27
N GLU A 12 1.51 29.54 1.93
CA GLU A 12 2.26 28.30 2.18
C GLU A 12 1.49 27.34 3.09
N LYS A 13 0.86 27.83 4.16
CA LYS A 13 0.00 27.01 5.03
C LYS A 13 -1.20 26.43 4.26
N THR A 14 -1.85 27.22 3.41
CA THR A 14 -2.97 26.73 2.60
C THR A 14 -2.51 25.66 1.60
N LEU A 15 -1.36 25.84 0.96
CA LEU A 15 -0.77 24.83 0.07
C LEU A 15 -0.46 23.53 0.82
N CYS A 16 0.19 23.61 1.98
CA CYS A 16 0.46 22.44 2.82
C CYS A 16 -0.82 21.72 3.25
N GLN A 17 -1.88 22.45 3.62
CA GLN A 17 -3.18 21.86 3.95
C GLN A 17 -3.81 21.15 2.76
N LEU A 18 -3.81 21.76 1.57
CA LEU A 18 -4.33 21.15 0.34
C LEU A 18 -3.56 19.88 -0.01
N LEU A 19 -2.22 19.95 0.00
CA LEU A 19 -1.36 18.79 -0.28
C LEU A 19 -1.58 17.68 0.74
N SER A 20 -1.77 18.00 2.02
CA SER A 20 -2.08 17.01 3.05
C SER A 20 -3.39 16.29 2.79
N ILE A 21 -4.45 17.01 2.39
CA ILE A 21 -5.76 16.42 2.07
C ILE A 21 -5.65 15.55 0.82
N VAL A 22 -5.01 16.05 -0.23
CA VAL A 22 -4.80 15.28 -1.48
C VAL A 22 -3.98 14.02 -1.22
N SER A 23 -2.89 14.13 -0.45
CA SER A 23 -2.07 12.98 -0.06
C SER A 23 -2.90 11.93 0.70
N PHE A 24 -3.75 12.36 1.62
CA PHE A 24 -4.63 11.44 2.35
C PHE A 24 -5.61 10.72 1.42
N ILE A 25 -6.22 11.43 0.48
CA ILE A 25 -7.13 10.85 -0.53
C ILE A 25 -6.37 9.86 -1.44
N CYS A 26 -5.18 10.23 -1.92
CA CYS A 26 -4.34 9.34 -2.74
C CYS A 26 -3.99 8.05 -2.00
N ILE A 27 -3.62 8.13 -0.72
CA ILE A 27 -3.37 6.96 0.12
C ILE A 27 -4.64 6.10 0.23
N ALA A 28 -5.79 6.69 0.52
CA ALA A 28 -7.05 5.95 0.60
C ALA A 28 -7.37 5.20 -0.70
N ILE A 29 -7.23 5.86 -1.86
CA ILE A 29 -7.44 5.25 -3.17
C ILE A 29 -6.45 4.10 -3.41
N ALA A 30 -5.17 4.29 -3.07
CA ALA A 30 -4.16 3.24 -3.22
C ALA A 30 -4.49 2.00 -2.36
N VAL A 31 -4.91 2.19 -1.12
CA VAL A 31 -5.35 1.09 -0.24
C VAL A 31 -6.57 0.37 -0.82
N PHE A 32 -7.56 1.11 -1.33
CA PHE A 32 -8.71 0.50 -2.01
C PHE A 32 -8.30 -0.25 -3.28
N GLY A 33 -7.33 0.25 -4.03
CA GLY A 33 -6.77 -0.42 -5.22
C GLY A 33 -6.14 -1.76 -4.87
N ILE A 34 -5.25 -1.78 -3.86
CA ILE A 34 -4.63 -3.02 -3.36
C ILE A 34 -5.71 -3.97 -2.83
N PHE A 35 -6.65 -3.47 -2.05
CA PHE A 35 -7.77 -4.26 -1.55
C PHE A 35 -8.58 -4.88 -2.71
N SER A 36 -8.94 -4.09 -3.72
CA SER A 36 -9.67 -4.57 -4.91
C SER A 36 -8.90 -5.67 -5.64
N LEU A 37 -7.61 -5.44 -5.93
CA LEU A 37 -6.72 -6.41 -6.57
C LEU A 37 -6.65 -7.72 -5.80
N VAL A 38 -6.44 -7.68 -4.48
CA VAL A 38 -6.40 -8.91 -3.66
C VAL A 38 -7.76 -9.61 -3.67
N THR A 39 -8.89 -8.89 -3.81
CA THR A 39 -10.22 -9.51 -4.02
C THR A 39 -10.26 -10.31 -5.28
N LEU A 40 -9.94 -9.67 -6.39
CA LEU A 40 -10.01 -10.29 -7.70
C LEU A 40 -9.10 -11.52 -7.75
N SER A 41 -7.87 -11.41 -7.24
CA SER A 41 -6.94 -12.53 -7.19
C SER A 41 -7.47 -13.69 -6.33
N CYS A 42 -8.01 -13.42 -5.14
CA CYS A 42 -8.63 -14.46 -4.32
C CYS A 42 -9.84 -15.09 -5.00
N GLN A 43 -10.68 -14.29 -5.66
CA GLN A 43 -11.89 -14.78 -6.34
C GLN A 43 -11.56 -15.63 -7.55
N GLN A 44 -10.59 -15.23 -8.37
CA GLN A 44 -10.12 -15.96 -9.55
C GLN A 44 -9.47 -17.30 -9.16
N ARG A 45 -8.72 -17.32 -8.04
CA ARG A 45 -8.07 -18.53 -7.53
C ARG A 45 -8.92 -19.33 -6.53
N ARG A 46 -10.24 -19.07 -6.44
CA ARG A 46 -11.13 -19.77 -5.49
C ARG A 46 -11.12 -21.29 -5.66
N LYS A 47 -11.16 -21.80 -6.91
CA LYS A 47 -11.14 -23.25 -7.20
C LYS A 47 -9.82 -23.90 -6.74
N GLU A 48 -8.68 -23.25 -7.02
CA GLU A 48 -7.37 -23.75 -6.60
C GLU A 48 -7.22 -23.78 -5.07
N ILE A 49 -7.71 -22.74 -4.38
CA ILE A 49 -7.72 -22.66 -2.91
C ILE A 49 -8.62 -23.76 -2.32
N ALA A 50 -9.81 -23.99 -2.91
CA ALA A 50 -10.75 -25.02 -2.46
C ALA A 50 -10.17 -26.43 -2.63
N ILE A 51 -9.58 -26.74 -3.78
CA ILE A 51 -8.94 -28.05 -4.05
C ILE A 51 -7.77 -28.29 -3.08
N ARG A 52 -6.90 -27.28 -2.87
CA ARG A 52 -5.79 -27.39 -1.92
C ARG A 52 -6.29 -27.63 -0.48
N LYS A 53 -7.37 -26.95 -0.07
CA LYS A 53 -7.98 -27.12 1.26
C LYS A 53 -8.58 -28.51 1.45
N VAL A 54 -9.22 -29.08 0.43
CA VAL A 54 -9.77 -30.46 0.46
C VAL A 54 -8.64 -31.49 0.51
N ASN A 55 -7.51 -31.22 -0.15
CA ASN A 55 -6.29 -32.04 -0.06
C ASN A 55 -5.49 -31.84 1.24
N GLY A 56 -6.06 -31.19 2.25
CA GLY A 56 -5.42 -31.04 3.58
C GLY A 56 -4.41 -29.89 3.69
N ALA A 57 -4.35 -28.97 2.72
CA ALA A 57 -3.45 -27.82 2.82
C ALA A 57 -3.87 -26.89 3.97
N ASN A 58 -2.90 -26.58 4.85
CA ASN A 58 -3.09 -25.63 5.93
C ASN A 58 -3.29 -24.20 5.38
N ILE A 59 -4.16 -23.41 6.02
CA ILE A 59 -4.42 -22.00 5.72
C ILE A 59 -3.12 -21.17 5.70
N GLY A 60 -2.12 -21.56 6.50
CA GLY A 60 -0.79 -20.96 6.49
C GLY A 60 -0.06 -21.06 5.14
N ILE A 61 -0.25 -22.13 4.37
CA ILE A 61 0.38 -22.30 3.04
C ILE A 61 -0.22 -21.32 2.05
N ILE A 62 -1.54 -21.11 2.11
CA ILE A 62 -2.26 -20.15 1.27
C ILE A 62 -1.82 -18.72 1.63
N LEU A 63 -1.72 -18.39 2.92
CA LEU A 63 -1.20 -17.10 3.39
C LEU A 63 0.22 -16.85 2.86
N ASN A 64 1.13 -17.82 2.95
CA ASN A 64 2.51 -17.65 2.50
C ASN A 64 2.61 -17.42 0.99
N LEU A 65 1.78 -18.12 0.19
CA LEU A 65 1.73 -17.92 -1.26
C LEU A 65 1.40 -16.46 -1.62
N PHE A 66 0.32 -15.92 -1.06
CA PHE A 66 -0.09 -14.53 -1.31
C PHE A 66 0.94 -13.56 -0.75
N PHE A 67 1.43 -13.79 0.47
CA PHE A 67 2.40 -12.90 1.09
C PHE A 67 3.68 -12.76 0.25
N ARG A 68 4.21 -13.88 -0.28
CA ARG A 68 5.38 -13.87 -1.16
C ARG A 68 5.12 -13.13 -2.48
N GLU A 69 3.97 -13.35 -3.10
CA GLU A 69 3.58 -12.68 -4.35
C GLU A 69 3.50 -11.16 -4.16
N TYR A 70 2.80 -10.69 -3.12
CA TYR A 70 2.65 -9.27 -2.84
C TYR A 70 3.91 -8.60 -2.28
N LEU A 71 4.73 -9.32 -1.49
CA LEU A 71 6.02 -8.80 -1.06
C LEU A 71 6.99 -8.60 -2.22
N LEU A 72 7.03 -9.53 -3.19
CA LEU A 72 7.85 -9.34 -4.39
C LEU A 72 7.39 -8.11 -5.17
N LEU A 73 6.09 -7.94 -5.37
CA LEU A 73 5.50 -6.74 -5.97
C LEU A 73 5.88 -5.45 -5.22
N LEU A 74 5.84 -5.48 -3.88
CA LEU A 74 6.23 -4.35 -3.04
C LEU A 74 7.70 -4.00 -3.22
N VAL A 75 8.59 -4.98 -3.13
CA VAL A 75 10.05 -4.78 -3.28
C VAL A 75 10.39 -4.23 -4.66
N PHE A 76 9.82 -4.81 -5.72
CA PHE A 76 10.03 -4.31 -7.08
C PHE A 76 9.51 -2.88 -7.23
N SER A 77 8.33 -2.58 -6.72
CA SER A 77 7.76 -1.23 -6.79
C SER A 77 8.60 -0.21 -6.01
N SER A 78 9.03 -0.55 -4.78
CA SER A 78 9.86 0.31 -3.94
C SER A 78 11.24 0.57 -4.55
N PHE A 79 11.81 -0.41 -5.25
CA PHE A 79 13.09 -0.25 -5.94
C PHE A 79 13.06 0.87 -6.99
N PHE A 80 11.95 1.05 -7.71
CA PHE A 80 11.79 2.16 -8.66
C PHE A 80 11.28 3.44 -8.00
N ALA A 81 10.36 3.32 -7.04
CA ALA A 81 9.72 4.47 -6.40
C ALA A 81 10.69 5.27 -5.52
N PHE A 82 11.60 4.63 -4.77
CA PHE A 82 12.49 5.34 -3.85
C PHE A 82 13.53 6.22 -4.55
N PRO A 83 14.26 5.74 -5.58
CA PRO A 83 15.17 6.61 -6.34
C PRO A 83 14.43 7.75 -7.03
N LEU A 84 13.28 7.47 -7.63
CA LEU A 84 12.48 8.49 -8.30
C LEU A 84 12.00 9.56 -7.31
N GLY A 85 11.46 9.14 -6.17
CA GLY A 85 11.04 10.05 -5.11
C GLY A 85 12.19 10.87 -4.54
N TYR A 86 13.38 10.28 -4.38
CA TYR A 86 14.57 10.99 -3.93
C TYR A 86 14.99 12.09 -4.92
N VAL A 87 15.05 11.78 -6.22
CA VAL A 87 15.44 12.75 -7.26
C VAL A 87 14.43 13.90 -7.33
N MET A 88 13.13 13.59 -7.32
CA MET A 88 12.07 14.62 -7.35
C MET A 88 12.14 15.51 -6.11
N MET A 89 12.30 14.93 -4.92
CA MET A 89 12.36 15.69 -3.67
C MET A 89 13.64 16.53 -3.59
N LYS A 90 14.77 16.00 -4.06
CA LYS A 90 16.02 16.76 -4.14
C LYS A 90 15.86 17.98 -5.05
N HIS A 91 15.31 17.80 -6.25
CA HIS A 91 15.08 18.90 -7.18
C HIS A 91 14.10 19.94 -6.64
N TRP A 92 13.09 19.49 -5.88
CA TRP A 92 12.18 20.39 -5.17
C TRP A 92 12.89 21.23 -4.11
N LEU A 93 13.75 20.59 -3.29
CA LEU A 93 14.50 21.24 -2.21
C LEU A 93 15.59 22.21 -2.70
N GLU A 94 16.14 21.98 -3.89
CA GLU A 94 17.13 22.89 -4.50
C GLU A 94 16.60 24.31 -4.70
N ASN A 95 15.28 24.48 -4.82
CA ASN A 95 14.63 25.80 -4.93
C ASN A 95 14.51 26.55 -3.59
N TYR A 96 14.90 25.92 -2.47
CA TYR A 96 14.79 26.50 -1.13
C TYR A 96 16.16 26.83 -0.55
N ILE A 97 16.26 28.01 0.07
CA ILE A 97 17.50 28.52 0.69
C ILE A 97 17.92 27.66 1.89
N LYS A 98 16.94 27.07 2.61
CA LYS A 98 17.18 26.07 3.68
C LYS A 98 16.77 24.70 3.19
N GLN A 99 17.75 23.83 2.95
CA GLN A 99 17.53 22.46 2.54
C GLN A 99 17.43 21.55 3.77
N THR A 100 16.31 20.85 3.91
CA THR A 100 16.13 19.82 4.94
C THR A 100 16.79 18.52 4.50
N PRO A 101 17.63 17.86 5.30
CA PRO A 101 18.19 16.57 4.90
C PRO A 101 17.08 15.54 4.74
N ILE A 102 17.06 14.85 3.60
CA ILE A 102 16.15 13.72 3.37
C ILE A 102 16.73 12.51 4.10
N GLU A 103 16.19 12.19 5.26
CA GLU A 103 16.68 11.07 6.06
C GLU A 103 16.19 9.72 5.51
N TRP A 104 17.07 8.71 5.51
CA TRP A 104 16.73 7.39 5.00
C TRP A 104 15.52 6.77 5.72
N TRP A 105 15.39 6.98 7.05
CA TRP A 105 14.36 6.32 7.86
C TRP A 105 12.93 6.57 7.35
N LEU A 106 12.67 7.69 6.67
CA LEU A 106 11.38 7.97 6.03
C LEU A 106 11.00 6.89 5.02
N TYR A 107 11.95 6.48 4.16
CA TYR A 107 11.73 5.40 3.19
C TYR A 107 11.49 4.06 3.88
N ALA A 108 12.18 3.80 4.99
CA ALA A 108 11.96 2.59 5.79
C ALA A 108 10.55 2.58 6.41
N VAL A 109 10.09 3.71 6.95
CA VAL A 109 8.73 3.85 7.50
C VAL A 109 7.68 3.68 6.42
N ILE A 110 7.87 4.25 5.22
CA ILE A 110 6.96 4.06 4.08
C ILE A 110 6.91 2.58 3.67
N PHE A 111 8.07 1.92 3.57
CA PHE A 111 8.16 0.50 3.20
C PHE A 111 7.43 -0.39 4.21
N ILE A 112 7.70 -0.20 5.50
CA ILE A 112 7.10 -0.95 6.60
C ILE A 112 5.60 -0.66 6.67
N GLY A 113 5.19 0.60 6.54
CA GLY A 113 3.78 1.00 6.54
C GLY A 113 2.99 0.34 5.41
N MET A 114 3.52 0.36 4.18
CA MET A 114 2.92 -0.34 3.04
C MET A 114 2.86 -1.86 3.26
N GLY A 115 3.95 -2.44 3.78
CA GLY A 115 4.01 -3.86 4.14
C GLY A 115 2.94 -4.26 5.16
N LEU A 116 2.72 -3.45 6.19
CA LEU A 116 1.68 -3.67 7.20
C LEU A 116 0.27 -3.60 6.58
N VAL A 117 -0.01 -2.64 5.72
CA VAL A 117 -1.31 -2.53 5.04
C VAL A 117 -1.59 -3.75 4.17
N ILE A 118 -0.60 -4.20 3.39
CA ILE A 118 -0.70 -5.41 2.56
C ILE A 118 -0.94 -6.63 3.45
N PHE A 119 -0.15 -6.79 4.53
CA PHE A 119 -0.26 -7.90 5.47
C PHE A 119 -1.65 -8.00 6.10
N LEU A 120 -2.16 -6.89 6.64
CA LEU A 120 -3.50 -6.81 7.23
C LEU A 120 -4.59 -7.14 6.20
N SER A 121 -4.45 -6.64 4.97
CA SER A 121 -5.39 -6.91 3.88
C SER A 121 -5.44 -8.38 3.50
N ILE A 122 -4.28 -9.05 3.40
CA ILE A 122 -4.17 -10.47 3.06
C ILE A 122 -4.72 -11.34 4.19
N ILE A 123 -4.34 -11.08 5.44
CA ILE A 123 -4.85 -11.82 6.60
C ILE A 123 -6.37 -11.79 6.62
N TRP A 124 -6.96 -10.59 6.52
CA TRP A 124 -8.40 -10.43 6.63
C TRP A 124 -9.13 -11.21 5.53
N ARG A 125 -8.60 -11.19 4.30
CA ARG A 125 -9.18 -11.90 3.16
C ARG A 125 -9.03 -13.40 3.23
N VAL A 126 -7.84 -13.90 3.51
CA VAL A 126 -7.58 -15.34 3.59
C VAL A 126 -8.36 -15.93 4.76
N TRP A 127 -8.47 -15.21 5.88
CA TRP A 127 -9.29 -15.64 7.01
C TRP A 127 -10.78 -15.69 6.65
N LYS A 128 -11.28 -14.67 5.93
CA LYS A 128 -12.66 -14.65 5.42
C LYS A 128 -12.92 -15.79 4.41
N ALA A 129 -12.00 -16.04 3.48
CA ALA A 129 -12.09 -17.12 2.51
C ALA A 129 -11.98 -18.51 3.17
N ALA A 130 -11.15 -18.66 4.20
CA ALA A 130 -11.01 -19.89 4.96
C ALA A 130 -12.27 -20.24 5.77
N ARG A 131 -13.06 -19.24 6.20
CA ARG A 131 -14.35 -19.46 6.86
C ARG A 131 -15.50 -19.81 5.90
N GLN A 132 -15.35 -19.59 4.60
CA GLN A 132 -16.34 -20.04 3.62
C GLN A 132 -16.28 -21.57 3.48
N ASN A 133 -17.45 -22.19 3.51
CA ASN A 133 -17.58 -23.64 3.50
C ASN A 133 -17.20 -24.15 2.10
N PRO A 134 -16.12 -24.95 1.94
CA PRO A 134 -15.66 -25.38 0.62
C PRO A 134 -16.72 -26.19 -0.15
N ALA A 135 -17.63 -26.86 0.57
CA ALA A 135 -18.74 -27.60 -0.01
C ALA A 135 -19.76 -26.70 -0.74
N GLU A 136 -19.96 -25.45 -0.31
CA GLU A 136 -20.81 -24.47 -1.03
C GLU A 136 -20.14 -23.96 -2.29
N VAL A 137 -18.82 -23.72 -2.25
CA VAL A 137 -18.05 -23.21 -3.40
C VAL A 137 -17.98 -24.23 -4.54
N LEU A 138 -17.99 -25.53 -4.22
CA LEU A 138 -18.04 -26.62 -5.21
C LEU A 138 -19.46 -26.91 -5.70
N LYS A 139 -20.50 -26.54 -4.94
CA LYS A 139 -21.91 -26.81 -5.26
C LYS A 139 -22.62 -25.63 -5.94
N SER A 140 -22.05 -24.43 -5.87
CA SER A 140 -22.59 -23.23 -6.51
C SER A 140 -22.36 -23.17 -8.03
N GLU A 141 -21.83 -24.24 -8.64
CA GLU A 141 -21.90 -24.53 -10.07
C GLU A 141 -22.43 -25.95 -10.29
#